data_AF-A0A964XKC1-F1
#
_entry.id   AF-A0A964XKC1-F1
#
_cell.length_a   1.000
_cell.length_b   1.000
_cell.length_c   1.000
_cell.angle_alpha   90.00
_cell.angle_beta   90.00
_cell.angle_gamma   90.00
#
_symmetry.space_group_name_H-M   'P 1'
#
loop_
_entity.id
_entity.type
_entity.pdbx_description
1 polymer ?
#
loop_
_entity_poly.entity_id
_entity_poly.type
_entity_poly.pdbx_seq_one_letter_code
_entity_poly.pdbx_strand_id
1 'polypeptide(L)'
;MQTSPESERSLRERLIDVGVELVTTEGTASLGLREIARRAGVSHGAPRRYFPTHQALLSAIARRGFEELATRVATAVTDAASARGQLRAVAGVYVGYALERRGMFELMFRHDLLDSAGAGLLSLIH
;
A
#
# COMPACT_ATOMS: atom_id res chain seq x y z
N MET A 1 -15.31 -28.73 9.39
CA MET A 1 -14.32 -27.80 9.96
C MET A 1 -14.69 -26.40 9.50
N GLN A 2 -15.39 -25.64 10.34
CA GLN A 2 -15.88 -24.30 10.00
C GLN A 2 -14.73 -23.30 10.16
N THR A 3 -14.33 -22.61 9.10
CA THR A 3 -13.38 -21.50 9.18
C THR A 3 -14.12 -20.28 9.72
N SER A 4 -13.90 -19.93 10.99
CA SER A 4 -14.50 -18.75 11.60
C SER A 4 -14.11 -17.46 10.84
N PRO A 5 -14.99 -16.46 10.71
CA PRO A 5 -14.71 -15.21 9.98
C PRO A 5 -13.51 -14.42 10.52
N GLU A 6 -13.14 -14.58 11.80
CA GLU A 6 -11.90 -14.04 12.38
C GLU A 6 -10.63 -14.71 11.82
N SER A 7 -10.67 -16.02 11.58
CA SER A 7 -9.57 -16.79 10.96
C SER A 7 -9.37 -16.41 9.48
N GLU A 8 -10.46 -16.04 8.79
CA GLU A 8 -10.43 -15.61 7.39
C GLU A 8 -9.95 -14.16 7.23
N ARG A 9 -10.46 -13.23 8.05
CA ARG A 9 -9.97 -11.84 8.09
C ARG A 9 -8.51 -11.76 8.51
N SER A 10 -8.10 -12.54 9.50
CA SER A 10 -6.70 -12.59 9.93
C SER A 10 -5.77 -13.12 8.83
N LEU A 11 -6.22 -14.04 7.98
CA LEU A 11 -5.41 -14.50 6.86
C LEU A 11 -5.23 -13.44 5.78
N ARG A 12 -6.31 -12.72 5.42
CA ARG A 12 -6.22 -11.61 4.47
C ARG A 12 -5.20 -10.57 4.94
N GLU A 13 -5.28 -10.15 6.20
CA GLU A 13 -4.33 -9.16 6.74
C GLU A 13 -2.91 -9.71 6.80
N ARG A 14 -2.70 -10.96 7.22
CA ARG A 14 -1.35 -11.59 7.18
C ARG A 14 -0.73 -11.59 5.78
N LEU A 15 -1.52 -11.87 4.73
CA LEU A 15 -1.01 -11.83 3.35
C LEU A 15 -0.60 -10.39 2.95
N ILE A 16 -1.34 -9.38 3.41
CA ILE A 16 -1.00 -7.97 3.18
C ILE A 16 0.28 -7.62 3.95
N ASP A 17 0.36 -7.97 5.23
CA ASP A 17 1.49 -7.63 6.10
C ASP A 17 2.79 -8.26 5.57
N VAL A 18 2.74 -9.54 5.15
CA VAL A 18 3.88 -10.21 4.50
C VAL A 18 4.24 -9.52 3.18
N GLY A 19 3.26 -9.08 2.41
CA GLY A 19 3.51 -8.30 1.18
C GLY A 19 4.20 -6.97 1.46
N VAL A 20 3.77 -6.24 2.50
CA VAL A 20 4.41 -4.99 2.96
C VAL A 20 5.84 -5.25 3.39
N GLU A 21 6.10 -6.33 4.11
CA GLU A 21 7.46 -6.72 4.51
C GLU A 21 8.33 -7.01 3.29
N LEU A 22 7.87 -7.87 2.37
CA LEU A 22 8.57 -8.25 1.14
C LEU A 22 8.96 -7.04 0.29
N VAL A 23 8.04 -6.11 0.07
CA VAL A 23 8.34 -4.93 -0.76
C VAL A 23 9.27 -3.96 -0.06
N THR A 24 9.21 -3.89 1.27
CA THR A 24 10.10 -3.03 2.06
C THR A 24 11.53 -3.56 2.07
N THR A 25 11.73 -4.88 2.12
CA THR A 25 13.06 -5.49 2.22
C THR A 25 13.69 -5.83 0.87
N GLU A 26 12.89 -6.27 -0.09
CA GLU A 26 13.36 -6.83 -1.37
C GLU A 26 12.87 -6.06 -2.60
N GLY A 27 12.06 -5.02 -2.39
CA GLY A 27 11.53 -4.18 -3.45
C GLY A 27 10.38 -4.83 -4.21
N THR A 28 9.84 -4.08 -5.18
CA THR A 28 8.59 -4.43 -5.85
C THR A 28 8.63 -5.70 -6.70
N ALA A 29 9.80 -6.11 -7.19
CA ALA A 29 9.96 -7.30 -8.02
C ALA A 29 9.76 -8.61 -7.25
N SER A 30 9.85 -8.58 -5.91
CA SER A 30 9.63 -9.76 -5.04
C SER A 30 8.15 -10.07 -4.81
N LEU A 31 7.25 -9.15 -5.17
CA LEU A 31 5.81 -9.30 -4.95
C LEU A 31 5.22 -10.31 -5.93
N GLY A 32 4.98 -11.51 -5.42
CA GLY A 32 4.29 -12.58 -6.13
C GLY A 32 3.32 -13.32 -5.22
N LEU A 33 2.14 -13.66 -5.75
CA LEU A 33 1.08 -14.34 -5.00
C LEU A 33 1.57 -15.63 -4.32
N ARG A 34 2.40 -16.42 -5.02
CA ARG A 34 2.96 -17.68 -4.49
C ARG A 34 3.97 -17.43 -3.37
N GLU A 35 4.84 -16.43 -3.55
CA GLU A 35 5.88 -16.12 -2.57
C GLU A 35 5.28 -15.56 -1.27
N ILE A 36 4.29 -14.66 -1.39
CA ILE A 36 3.55 -14.11 -0.25
C ILE A 36 2.80 -15.23 0.49
N ALA A 37 2.15 -16.15 -0.24
CA ALA A 37 1.47 -17.29 0.38
C ALA A 37 2.43 -18.22 1.14
N ARG A 38 3.60 -18.48 0.54
CA ARG A 38 4.66 -19.29 1.13
C ARG A 38 5.18 -18.66 2.43
N ARG A 39 5.51 -17.36 2.42
CA ARG A 39 5.97 -16.63 3.61
C ARG A 39 4.90 -16.48 4.69
N ALA A 40 3.63 -16.36 4.28
CA ALA A 40 2.50 -16.35 5.21
C ALA A 40 2.16 -17.73 5.79
N GLY A 41 2.88 -18.80 5.40
CA GLY A 41 2.70 -20.15 5.93
C GLY A 41 1.37 -20.81 5.53
N VAL A 42 0.78 -20.43 4.39
CA VAL A 42 -0.52 -20.96 3.94
C VAL A 42 -0.43 -21.79 2.67
N SER A 43 -1.35 -22.76 2.55
CA SER A 43 -1.42 -23.64 1.39
C SER A 43 -1.83 -22.89 0.12
N HIS A 44 -1.37 -23.39 -1.02
CA HIS A 44 -1.43 -22.73 -2.34
C HIS A 44 -2.85 -22.36 -2.83
N GLY A 45 -3.92 -22.97 -2.27
CA GLY A 45 -5.31 -22.69 -2.64
C GLY A 45 -5.96 -21.51 -1.89
N ALA A 46 -5.45 -21.15 -0.71
CA ALA A 46 -6.06 -20.13 0.13
C ALA A 46 -5.99 -18.68 -0.43
N PRO A 47 -4.89 -18.22 -1.07
CA PRO A 47 -4.76 -16.83 -1.49
C PRO A 47 -5.77 -16.40 -2.54
N ARG A 48 -6.12 -17.27 -3.50
CA ARG A 48 -7.07 -16.95 -4.59
C ARG A 48 -8.48 -16.64 -4.09
N ARG A 49 -8.86 -17.12 -2.90
CA ARG A 49 -10.15 -16.79 -2.28
C ARG A 49 -10.22 -15.35 -1.77
N TYR A 50 -9.08 -14.77 -1.39
CA TYR A 50 -8.99 -13.39 -0.87
C TYR A 50 -8.54 -12.39 -1.93
N PHE A 51 -7.65 -12.82 -2.80
CA PHE A 51 -7.08 -12.03 -3.87
C PHE A 51 -7.20 -12.82 -5.18
N PRO A 52 -8.31 -12.64 -5.92
CA PRO A 52 -8.58 -13.42 -7.13
C PRO A 52 -7.54 -13.17 -8.22
N THR A 53 -6.91 -11.99 -8.20
CA THR A 53 -5.84 -11.59 -9.13
C THR A 53 -4.62 -11.10 -8.36
N HIS A 54 -3.45 -11.14 -9.02
CA HIS A 54 -2.22 -10.56 -8.48
C HIS A 54 -2.41 -9.05 -8.21
N GLN A 55 -3.06 -8.35 -9.13
CA GLN A 55 -3.39 -6.94 -8.99
C GLN A 55 -4.24 -6.66 -7.75
N ALA A 56 -5.22 -7.51 -7.41
CA ALA A 56 -6.03 -7.33 -6.20
C ALA A 56 -5.18 -7.39 -4.91
N LEU A 57 -4.15 -8.24 -4.88
CA LEU A 57 -3.19 -8.29 -3.77
C LEU A 57 -2.32 -7.03 -3.73
N LEU A 58 -1.74 -6.65 -4.88
CA LEU A 58 -0.91 -5.45 -4.99
C LEU A 58 -1.67 -4.18 -4.57
N SER A 59 -2.91 -4.02 -5.02
CA SER A 59 -3.77 -2.88 -4.63
C SER A 59 -4.06 -2.87 -3.13
N ALA A 60 -4.23 -4.04 -2.50
CA ALA A 60 -4.45 -4.11 -1.06
C ALA A 60 -3.20 -3.72 -0.26
N ILE A 61 -2.01 -4.10 -0.72
CA ILE A 61 -0.72 -3.70 -0.14
C ILE A 61 -0.49 -2.20 -0.35
N ALA A 62 -0.70 -1.70 -1.58
CA ALA A 62 -0.57 -0.27 -1.91
C ALA A 62 -1.49 0.60 -1.03
N ARG A 63 -2.74 0.17 -0.82
CA ARG A 63 -3.68 0.86 0.07
C ARG A 63 -3.13 1.01 1.49
N ARG A 64 -2.42 0.00 2.02
CA ARG A 64 -1.78 0.10 3.34
C ARG A 64 -0.70 1.18 3.39
N GLY A 65 0.06 1.32 2.30
CA GLY A 65 1.03 2.42 2.15
C GLY A 65 0.37 3.80 2.08
N PHE A 66 -0.74 3.94 1.35
CA PHE A 66 -1.50 5.19 1.30
C PHE A 66 -2.10 5.57 2.66
N GLU A 67 -2.65 4.61 3.40
CA GLU A 67 -3.19 4.80 4.75
C GLU A 67 -2.09 5.28 5.73
N GLU A 68 -0.90 4.68 5.65
CA GLU A 68 0.27 5.11 6.43
C GLU A 68 0.72 6.53 6.05
N LEU A 69 0.87 6.82 4.76
CA LEU A 69 1.28 8.15 4.28
C LEU A 69 0.27 9.23 4.68
N ALA A 70 -1.03 8.95 4.53
CA ALA A 70 -2.11 9.87 4.91
C ALA A 70 -2.08 10.17 6.41
N THR A 71 -1.82 9.16 7.24
CA THR A 71 -1.67 9.33 8.69
C THR A 71 -0.48 10.22 9.01
N ARG A 72 0.69 9.98 8.41
CA ARG A 72 1.88 10.82 8.60
C ARG A 72 1.65 12.27 8.17
N VAL A 73 0.97 12.47 7.05
CA VAL A 73 0.60 13.81 6.56
C VAL A 73 -0.34 14.51 7.54
N ALA A 74 -1.40 13.83 7.99
CA ALA A 74 -2.37 14.38 8.95
C ALA A 74 -1.69 14.82 10.26
N THR A 75 -0.74 14.02 10.76
CA THR A 75 0.08 14.39 11.91
C THR A 75 0.92 15.64 11.62
N ALA A 76 1.67 15.65 10.50
CA ALA A 76 2.60 16.74 10.21
C ALA A 76 1.92 18.10 9.96
N VAL A 77 0.69 18.12 9.44
CA VAL A 77 -0.04 19.38 9.23
C VAL A 77 -0.68 19.94 10.49
N THR A 78 -0.90 19.11 11.51
CA THR A 78 -1.49 19.52 12.79
C THR A 78 -0.61 20.53 13.53
N ASP A 79 0.71 20.41 13.39
CA ASP A 79 1.69 21.26 14.09
C ASP A 79 2.04 22.56 13.34
N ALA A 80 1.51 22.76 12.12
CA ALA A 80 1.91 23.88 11.26
C ALA A 80 1.01 25.12 11.44
N ALA A 81 1.61 26.25 11.82
CA ALA A 81 0.92 27.50 12.11
C ALA A 81 0.36 28.27 10.89
N SER A 82 0.56 27.79 9.66
CA SER A 82 0.08 28.46 8.45
C SER A 82 -0.13 27.50 7.29
N ALA A 83 -0.96 27.88 6.31
CA ALA A 83 -1.16 27.10 5.07
C ALA A 83 0.16 26.84 4.32
N ARG A 84 1.07 27.83 4.27
CA ARG A 84 2.42 27.65 3.69
C ARG A 84 3.26 26.65 4.50
N GLY A 85 3.12 26.65 5.82
CA GLY A 85 3.76 25.67 6.71
C GLY A 85 3.21 24.26 6.48
N GLN A 86 1.89 24.11 6.35
CA GLN A 86 1.24 22.84 6.06
C GLN A 86 1.70 22.27 4.72
N LEU A 87 1.77 23.08 3.67
CA LEU A 87 2.26 22.64 2.36
C LEU A 87 3.71 22.14 2.43
N ARG A 88 4.58 22.84 3.17
CA ARG A 88 5.96 22.39 3.40
C ARG A 88 6.02 21.09 4.19
N ALA A 89 5.17 20.94 5.22
CA ALA A 89 5.09 19.72 6.01
C ALA A 89 4.64 18.52 5.16
N VAL A 90 3.60 18.68 4.35
CA VAL A 90 3.13 17.66 3.38
C VAL A 90 4.27 17.27 2.43
N ALA A 91 4.95 18.25 1.83
CA ALA A 91 6.05 17.99 0.90
C ALA A 91 7.21 17.24 1.59
N GLY A 92 7.55 17.62 2.82
CA GLY A 92 8.58 16.95 3.62
C GLY A 92 8.21 15.50 3.93
N VAL A 93 6.98 15.23 4.37
CA VAL A 93 6.50 13.87 4.62
C VAL A 93 6.49 13.04 3.34
N TYR A 94 6.02 13.61 2.24
CA TYR A 94 5.95 12.92 0.95
C TYR A 94 7.34 12.49 0.46
N VAL A 95 8.29 13.42 0.42
CA VAL A 95 9.67 13.13 0.01
C VAL A 95 10.37 12.20 1.00
N GLY A 96 10.19 12.41 2.30
CA GLY A 96 10.73 11.54 3.35
C GLY A 96 10.23 10.11 3.20
N TYR A 97 8.93 9.92 3.00
CA TYR A 97 8.34 8.60 2.76
C TYR A 97 8.91 7.93 1.50
N ALA A 98 9.08 8.69 0.40
CA ALA A 98 9.65 8.17 -0.83
C ALA A 98 11.08 7.65 -0.65
N LEU A 99 11.87 8.30 0.19
CA LEU A 99 13.25 7.92 0.50
C LEU A 99 13.32 6.75 1.49
N GLU A 100 12.54 6.81 2.57
CA GLU A 100 12.53 5.79 3.63
C GLU A 100 11.90 4.47 3.17
N ARG A 101 10.82 4.55 2.38
CA ARG A 101 9.98 3.41 2.02
C ARG A 101 9.97 3.21 0.51
N ARG A 102 11.15 3.22 -0.13
CA ARG A 102 11.31 3.22 -1.59
C ARG A 102 10.45 2.17 -2.29
N GLY A 103 10.45 0.92 -1.84
CA GLY A 103 9.65 -0.15 -2.45
C GLY A 103 8.14 0.07 -2.29
N MET A 104 7.67 0.54 -1.13
CA MET A 104 6.25 0.85 -0.92
C MET A 104 5.81 2.06 -1.74
N PHE A 105 6.59 3.14 -1.71
CA PHE A 105 6.34 4.32 -2.52
C PHE A 105 6.32 3.95 -4.00
N GLU A 106 7.30 3.16 -4.41
CA GLU A 106 7.34 2.60 -5.73
C GLU A 106 6.10 1.75 -6.00
N LEU A 107 5.60 0.86 -5.13
CA LEU A 107 4.35 0.11 -5.36
C LEU A 107 3.10 1.00 -5.45
N MET A 108 2.96 1.94 -4.52
CA MET A 108 1.81 2.86 -4.43
C MET A 108 1.67 3.73 -5.66
N PHE A 109 2.83 4.15 -6.17
CA PHE A 109 2.98 4.99 -7.35
C PHE A 109 3.67 4.20 -8.47
N ARG A 110 3.54 2.87 -8.49
CA ARG A 110 3.86 1.99 -9.62
C ARG A 110 2.55 1.49 -10.17
N HIS A 111 2.64 1.27 -11.47
CA HIS A 111 1.80 0.50 -12.36
C HIS A 111 1.25 1.45 -13.38
N ASP A 112 1.71 1.38 -14.64
CA ASP A 112 0.79 1.74 -15.72
C ASP A 112 0.16 3.15 -15.50
N LEU A 113 0.98 4.07 -14.93
CA LEU A 113 0.66 5.13 -13.93
C LEU A 113 -0.18 6.31 -14.42
N LEU A 114 -0.82 6.14 -15.56
CA LEU A 114 -1.60 7.14 -16.26
C LEU A 114 -2.87 6.55 -16.90
N ASP A 115 -3.16 5.25 -16.83
CA ASP A 115 -4.21 4.67 -17.68
C ASP A 115 -5.65 5.09 -17.31
N SER A 116 -5.86 5.89 -16.25
CA SER A 116 -7.14 6.59 -16.04
C SER A 116 -7.06 7.91 -15.28
N ALA A 117 -5.96 8.20 -14.56
CA ALA A 117 -5.89 9.37 -13.67
C ALA A 117 -5.28 10.63 -14.31
N GLY A 118 -4.75 10.54 -15.54
CA GLY A 118 -4.42 11.71 -16.35
C GLY A 118 -5.66 12.49 -16.82
N ALA A 119 -6.85 11.88 -16.78
CA ALA A 119 -8.11 12.51 -17.18
C ALA A 119 -8.92 13.07 -15.99
N GLY A 120 -8.74 12.55 -14.77
CA GLY A 120 -9.55 12.90 -13.60
C GLY A 120 -8.88 13.80 -12.56
N LEU A 121 -7.54 13.78 -12.43
CA LEU A 121 -6.85 14.64 -11.46
C LEU A 121 -6.79 16.12 -11.89
N LEU A 122 -6.99 16.40 -13.19
CA LEU A 122 -7.10 17.77 -13.72
C LEU A 122 -8.52 18.35 -13.64
N SER A 123 -9.54 17.57 -13.28
CA SER A 123 -10.92 18.07 -13.14
C SER A 123 -11.23 18.64 -11.76
N LEU A 124 -10.26 18.70 -10.84
CA LEU A 124 -10.41 19.32 -9.52
C LEU A 124 -9.79 20.72 -9.45
N ILE A 125 -9.43 21.31 -10.60
CA ILE A 125 -8.90 22.69 -10.73
C ILE A 125 -9.78 23.54 -11.69
N HIS A 126 -11.09 23.31 -11.68
CA HIS A 126 -12.09 24.23 -12.25
C HIS A 126 -13.29 24.33 -11.30
#